data_AF-A0A6I7NUT3-F1
#
_entry.id   AF-A0A6I7NUT3-F1
#
_cell.length_a   1.000
_cell.length_b   1.000
_cell.length_c   1.000
_cell.angle_alpha   90.00
_cell.angle_beta   90.00
_cell.angle_gamma   90.00
#
_symmetry.space_group_name_H-M   'P 1'
#
loop_
_entity.id
_entity.type
_entity.pdbx_description
1 polymer ?
#
loop_
_entity_poly.entity_id
_entity_poly.type
_entity_poly.pdbx_seq_one_letter_code
_entity_poly.pdbx_strand_id
1 'polypeptide(L)'
;MAKAIRIFSYILLSILALLLILFIWFYLSRAIPIWSAQSKMGPPADTLYADGMAFRDLNKNGILDPYEDRRLSVEIRVEDLISQMTLEEKAGLMYHTFIFPGKDGQIAGALNPMNLLPVEDALFNKHMHFVNLYMIPDGKLA
;
A
#
# COMPACT_ATOMS: atom_id res chain seq x y z
N MET A 1 7.94 54.67 -2.75
CA MET A 1 8.11 53.56 -1.79
C MET A 1 6.85 52.72 -1.60
N ALA A 2 5.69 53.30 -1.23
CA ALA A 2 4.46 52.52 -0.98
C ALA A 2 3.94 51.65 -2.14
N LYS A 3 4.05 52.10 -3.41
CA LYS A 3 3.65 51.30 -4.59
C LYS A 3 4.51 50.05 -4.79
N ALA A 4 5.83 50.16 -4.60
CA ALA A 4 6.77 49.05 -4.72
C ALA A 4 6.51 47.99 -3.64
N ILE A 5 6.23 48.43 -2.40
CA ILE A 5 5.86 47.55 -1.29
C ILE A 5 4.58 46.77 -1.63
N ARG A 6 3.53 47.44 -2.14
CA ARG A 6 2.29 46.75 -2.54
C ARG A 6 2.49 45.69 -3.63
N ILE A 7 3.27 46.01 -4.67
CA ILE A 7 3.59 45.06 -5.74
C ILE A 7 4.34 43.86 -5.19
N PHE A 8 5.36 44.09 -4.36
CA PHE A 8 6.10 43.03 -3.70
C PHE A 8 5.20 42.16 -2.82
N SER A 9 4.31 42.78 -2.04
CA SER A 9 3.32 42.05 -1.22
C SER A 9 2.40 41.18 -2.07
N TYR A 10 1.91 41.66 -3.22
CA TYR A 10 1.08 40.84 -4.11
C TYR A 10 1.85 39.66 -4.69
N ILE A 11 3.10 39.87 -5.14
CA ILE A 11 3.94 38.78 -5.65
C ILE A 11 4.17 37.74 -4.56
N LEU A 12 4.52 38.16 -3.34
CA LEU A 12 4.73 37.27 -2.20
C LEU A 12 3.44 36.50 -1.87
N LEU A 13 2.29 37.16 -1.83
CA LEU A 13 1.00 36.51 -1.60
C LEU A 13 0.65 35.50 -2.69
N SER A 14 0.92 35.81 -3.96
CA SER A 14 0.72 34.88 -5.08
C SER A 14 1.63 33.66 -4.98
N ILE A 15 2.90 33.84 -4.60
CA ILE A 15 3.83 32.71 -4.38
C ILE A 15 3.33 31.84 -3.22
N LEU A 16 2.93 32.44 -2.10
CA LEU A 16 2.40 31.71 -0.95
C LEU A 16 1.11 30.96 -1.29
N ALA A 17 0.20 31.58 -2.06
CA ALA A 17 -1.01 30.93 -2.54
C ALA A 17 -0.71 29.75 -3.47
N LEU A 18 0.25 29.90 -4.39
CA LEU A 18 0.69 28.82 -5.27
C LEU A 18 1.30 27.66 -4.47
N LEU A 19 2.16 27.95 -3.49
CA LEU A 19 2.73 26.92 -2.61
C LEU A 19 1.65 26.20 -1.81
N LEU A 20 0.63 26.92 -1.32
CA LEU A 20 -0.50 26.32 -0.63
C LEU A 20 -1.32 25.40 -1.55
N ILE A 21 -1.58 25.81 -2.79
CA ILE A 21 -2.27 24.98 -3.79
C ILE A 21 -1.48 23.71 -4.08
N LEU A 22 -0.17 23.83 -4.30
CA LEU A 22 0.71 22.69 -4.53
C LEU A 22 0.75 21.74 -3.33
N PHE A 23 0.80 22.28 -2.11
CA PHE A 23 0.74 21.49 -0.89
C PHE A 23 -0.59 20.75 -0.72
N ILE A 24 -1.72 21.43 -0.96
CA ILE A 24 -3.05 20.81 -0.91
C ILE A 24 -3.17 19.72 -1.97
N TRP A 25 -2.74 19.99 -3.20
CA TRP A 25 -2.73 19.00 -4.27
C TRP A 25 -1.88 17.78 -3.91
N PHE A 26 -0.67 18.00 -3.40
CA PHE A 26 0.21 16.93 -2.93
C PHE A 26 -0.45 16.11 -1.81
N TYR A 27 -0.99 16.78 -0.79
CA TYR A 27 -1.70 16.14 0.33
C TYR A 27 -2.87 15.28 -0.17
N LEU A 28 -3.75 15.84 -1.00
CA LEU A 28 -4.92 15.14 -1.51
C LEU A 28 -4.54 13.96 -2.43
N SER A 29 -3.53 14.14 -3.28
CA SER A 29 -3.01 13.07 -4.16
C SER A 29 -2.50 11.85 -3.38
N ARG A 30 -2.09 12.05 -2.12
CA ARG A 30 -1.59 11.00 -1.22
C ARG A 30 -2.69 10.47 -0.30
N ALA A 31 -3.59 11.32 0.20
CA ALA A 31 -4.60 10.95 1.18
C ALA A 31 -5.81 10.21 0.56
N ILE A 32 -6.28 10.65 -0.62
CA ILE A 32 -7.48 10.06 -1.26
C ILE A 32 -7.28 8.58 -1.61
N PRO A 33 -6.16 8.14 -2.22
CA PRO A 33 -5.99 6.74 -2.59
C PRO A 33 -5.97 5.79 -1.39
N ILE A 34 -5.49 6.25 -0.23
CA ILE A 34 -5.47 5.46 1.01
C ILE A 34 -6.88 5.07 1.45
N TRP A 35 -7.85 5.97 1.31
CA TRP A 35 -9.23 5.67 1.69
C TRP A 35 -9.80 4.54 0.81
N SER A 36 -9.51 4.59 -0.50
CA SER A 36 -9.86 3.50 -1.42
C SER A 36 -9.07 2.22 -1.18
N ALA A 37 -7.84 2.31 -0.68
CA ALA A 37 -7.02 1.14 -0.35
C ALA A 37 -7.51 0.44 0.92
N GLN A 38 -7.84 1.22 1.96
CA GLN A 38 -8.34 0.72 3.24
C GLN A 38 -9.68 0.01 3.09
N SER A 39 -10.56 0.47 2.20
CA SER A 39 -11.81 -0.24 1.92
C SER A 39 -11.61 -1.61 1.26
N LYS A 40 -10.49 -1.81 0.53
CA LYS A 40 -10.13 -3.09 -0.11
C LYS A 40 -9.41 -4.07 0.81
N MET A 41 -8.80 -3.62 1.91
CA MET A 41 -8.14 -4.52 2.88
C MET A 41 -9.11 -5.59 3.41
N GLY A 42 -10.34 -5.18 3.70
CA GLY A 42 -11.34 -6.02 4.36
C GLY A 42 -10.90 -6.51 5.74
N PRO A 43 -11.67 -7.42 6.36
CA PRO A 43 -11.28 -8.05 7.61
C PRO A 43 -10.03 -8.94 7.43
N PRO A 44 -9.35 -9.34 8.52
CA PRO A 44 -8.35 -10.39 8.46
C PRO A 44 -8.92 -11.69 7.83
N ALA A 45 -8.06 -12.46 7.19
CA ALA A 45 -8.40 -13.80 6.68
C ALA A 45 -8.93 -14.69 7.82
N ASP A 46 -10.05 -15.38 7.58
CA ASP A 46 -10.64 -16.33 8.51
C ASP A 46 -9.84 -17.64 8.56
N THR A 47 -10.19 -18.50 9.52
CA THR A 47 -9.59 -19.83 9.68
C THR A 47 -10.59 -20.92 9.29
N LEU A 48 -10.21 -21.75 8.32
CA LEU A 48 -10.97 -22.92 7.88
C LEU A 48 -10.45 -24.17 8.58
N TYR A 49 -11.36 -25.10 8.87
CA TYR A 49 -11.03 -26.39 9.50
C TYR A 49 -11.38 -27.54 8.55
N ALA A 50 -10.39 -28.36 8.21
CA ALA A 50 -10.56 -29.57 7.43
C ALA A 50 -9.67 -30.68 7.99
N ASP A 51 -10.23 -31.88 8.18
CA ASP A 51 -9.50 -33.06 8.68
C ASP A 51 -8.71 -32.81 9.98
N GLY A 52 -9.27 -31.99 10.89
CA GLY A 52 -8.62 -31.63 12.15
C GLY A 52 -7.45 -30.63 12.03
N MET A 53 -7.21 -30.07 10.84
CA MET A 53 -6.19 -29.06 10.59
C MET A 53 -6.80 -27.68 10.34
N ALA A 54 -6.05 -26.63 10.69
CA ALA A 54 -6.42 -25.24 10.46
C ALA A 54 -5.69 -24.65 9.23
N PHE A 55 -6.45 -23.98 8.38
CA PHE A 55 -6.02 -23.31 7.16
C PHE A 55 -6.49 -21.86 7.17
N ARG A 56 -5.81 -20.97 6.43
CA ARG A 56 -6.19 -19.56 6.31
C ARG A 56 -6.95 -19.37 5.01
N ASP A 57 -8.14 -18.77 5.08
CA ASP A 57 -8.94 -18.34 3.94
C ASP A 57 -8.39 -17.00 3.42
N LEU A 58 -7.38 -17.07 2.57
CA LEU A 58 -6.60 -15.93 2.11
C LEU A 58 -7.36 -15.05 1.12
N ASN A 59 -8.24 -15.63 0.31
CA ASN A 59 -9.10 -14.91 -0.63
C ASN A 59 -10.51 -14.61 -0.08
N LYS A 60 -10.84 -15.13 1.11
CA LYS A 60 -12.07 -14.85 1.89
C LYS A 60 -13.33 -15.39 1.21
N ASN A 61 -13.25 -16.55 0.57
CA ASN A 61 -14.37 -17.17 -0.12
C ASN A 61 -15.11 -18.24 0.71
N GLY A 62 -14.62 -18.56 1.91
CA GLY A 62 -15.21 -19.55 2.82
C GLY A 62 -15.00 -21.01 2.42
N ILE A 63 -14.14 -21.29 1.43
CA ILE A 63 -13.84 -22.62 0.91
C ILE A 63 -12.33 -22.86 1.01
N LEU A 64 -11.92 -24.09 1.33
CA LEU A 64 -10.51 -24.44 1.33
C LEU A 64 -10.04 -24.65 -0.12
N ASP A 65 -9.45 -23.62 -0.72
CA ASP A 65 -8.89 -23.70 -2.07
C ASP A 65 -7.59 -24.52 -2.10
N PRO A 66 -7.26 -25.17 -3.23
CA PRO A 66 -6.02 -25.95 -3.35
C PRO A 66 -4.76 -25.17 -2.97
N TYR A 67 -4.63 -23.89 -3.35
CA TYR A 67 -3.45 -23.08 -2.99
C TYR A 67 -3.27 -22.85 -1.49
N GLU A 68 -4.37 -22.87 -0.73
CA GLU A 68 -4.41 -22.70 0.72
C GLU A 68 -4.09 -24.01 1.46
N ASP A 69 -4.36 -25.15 0.83
CA ASP A 69 -4.08 -26.47 1.40
C ASP A 69 -2.59 -26.81 1.34
N ARG A 70 -1.90 -26.56 2.46
CA ARG A 70 -0.46 -26.87 2.62
C ARG A 70 -0.09 -28.36 2.52
N ARG A 71 -1.06 -29.28 2.43
CA ARG A 71 -0.84 -30.73 2.26
C ARG A 71 -0.58 -31.10 0.79
N LEU A 72 -1.03 -30.27 -0.14
CA LEU A 72 -0.82 -30.45 -1.58
C LEU A 72 0.60 -30.04 -2.00
N SER A 73 1.05 -30.53 -3.15
CA SER A 73 2.37 -30.17 -3.67
C SER A 73 2.44 -28.68 -4.03
N VAL A 74 3.64 -28.11 -4.05
CA VAL A 74 3.85 -26.71 -4.39
C VAL A 74 3.32 -26.41 -5.79
N GLU A 75 3.50 -27.34 -6.74
CA GLU A 75 3.06 -27.19 -8.13
C GLU A 75 1.54 -27.04 -8.23
N ILE A 76 0.79 -27.89 -7.53
CA ILE A 76 -0.68 -27.80 -7.49
C ILE A 76 -1.12 -26.46 -6.91
N ARG A 77 -0.48 -26.04 -5.82
CA ARG A 77 -0.83 -24.81 -5.10
C ARG A 77 -0.52 -23.56 -5.94
N VAL A 78 0.60 -23.55 -6.64
CA VAL A 78 1.00 -22.44 -7.50
C VAL A 78 0.11 -22.36 -8.74
N GLU A 79 -0.17 -23.49 -9.39
CA GLU A 79 -1.05 -23.50 -10.58
C GLU A 79 -2.45 -22.99 -10.23
N ASP A 80 -3.03 -23.46 -9.12
CA ASP A 80 -4.32 -23.00 -8.63
C ASP A 80 -4.30 -21.50 -8.31
N LEU A 81 -3.33 -21.02 -7.52
CA LEU A 81 -3.21 -19.59 -7.19
C LEU A 81 -3.12 -18.71 -8.45
N ILE A 82 -2.21 -19.04 -9.37
CA ILE A 82 -2.02 -18.26 -10.60
C ILE A 82 -3.26 -18.33 -11.49
N SER A 83 -4.02 -19.42 -11.49
CA SER A 83 -5.26 -19.54 -12.25
C SER A 83 -6.37 -18.60 -11.72
N GLN A 84 -6.38 -18.32 -10.42
CA GLN A 84 -7.38 -17.45 -9.77
C GLN A 84 -7.05 -15.95 -9.88
N MET A 85 -5.79 -15.60 -10.15
CA MET A 85 -5.34 -14.21 -10.24
C MET A 85 -5.77 -13.53 -11.55
N THR A 86 -6.17 -12.27 -11.44
CA THR A 86 -6.34 -11.33 -12.55
C THR A 86 -5.00 -10.97 -13.20
N LEU A 87 -5.03 -10.36 -14.38
CA LEU A 87 -3.82 -9.90 -15.07
C LEU A 87 -3.09 -8.81 -14.26
N GLU A 88 -3.85 -7.92 -13.64
CA GLU A 88 -3.36 -6.83 -12.80
C GLU A 88 -2.65 -7.36 -11.56
N GLU A 89 -3.21 -8.36 -10.89
CA GLU A 89 -2.58 -9.01 -9.74
C GLU A 89 -1.28 -9.73 -10.14
N LYS A 90 -1.26 -10.41 -11.29
CA LYS A 90 -0.04 -11.04 -11.83
C LYS A 90 1.03 -10.01 -12.14
N ALA A 91 0.65 -8.87 -12.73
CA ALA A 91 1.59 -7.77 -12.98
C ALA A 91 2.13 -7.17 -11.67
N GLY A 92 1.29 -7.10 -10.64
CA GLY A 92 1.66 -6.66 -9.30
C GLY A 92 2.73 -7.52 -8.62
N LEU A 93 2.76 -8.83 -8.91
CA LEU A 93 3.83 -9.73 -8.44
C LEU A 93 5.21 -9.42 -9.04
N MET A 94 5.24 -8.80 -10.22
CA MET A 94 6.50 -8.50 -10.93
C MET A 94 7.12 -7.18 -10.48
N TYR A 95 6.47 -6.43 -9.59
CA TYR A 95 6.99 -5.19 -9.06
C TYR A 95 7.87 -5.43 -7.83
N HIS A 96 9.13 -5.04 -7.93
CA HIS A 96 10.11 -5.10 -6.85
C HIS A 96 10.57 -3.69 -6.51
N THR A 97 9.83 -3.01 -5.64
CA THR A 97 10.16 -1.64 -5.20
C THR A 97 10.77 -1.64 -3.80
N PHE A 98 11.12 -0.46 -3.28
CA PHE A 98 11.42 -0.26 -1.87
C PHE A 98 10.36 0.62 -1.21
N ILE A 99 10.18 0.42 0.10
CA ILE A 99 9.44 1.32 0.98
C ILE A 99 10.27 1.62 2.23
N PHE A 100 10.11 2.84 2.73
CA PHE A 100 10.51 3.24 4.07
C PHE A 100 9.36 2.91 5.02
N PRO A 101 9.54 2.00 5.99
CA PRO A 101 8.50 1.65 6.93
C PRO A 101 8.20 2.81 7.88
N GLY A 102 7.05 2.72 8.54
CA GLY A 102 6.72 3.58 9.68
C GLY A 102 7.52 3.20 10.92
N LYS A 103 7.31 3.97 11.99
CA LYS A 103 7.93 3.68 13.29
C LYS A 103 7.47 2.31 13.80
N ASP A 104 8.39 1.55 14.40
CA ASP A 104 8.11 0.25 15.02
C ASP A 104 7.46 -0.77 14.06
N GLY A 105 7.84 -0.75 12.78
CA GLY A 105 7.33 -1.67 11.76
C GLY A 105 5.91 -1.39 11.27
N GLN A 106 5.30 -0.27 11.69
CA GLN A 106 4.00 0.15 11.20
C GLN A 106 4.05 0.55 9.72
N ILE A 107 2.87 0.65 9.11
CA ILE A 107 2.75 1.26 7.78
C ILE A 107 3.14 2.74 7.88
N ALA A 108 3.98 3.21 6.95
CA ALA A 108 4.38 4.62 6.91
C ALA A 108 3.19 5.52 6.57
N GLY A 109 3.12 6.67 7.23
CA GLY A 109 2.04 7.63 6.98
C GLY A 109 2.02 8.13 5.53
N ALA A 110 0.82 8.48 5.06
CA ALA A 110 0.50 8.96 3.71
C ALA A 110 1.49 9.98 3.11
N LEU A 111 2.02 10.85 3.97
CA LEU A 111 2.85 11.98 3.60
C LEU A 111 4.35 11.69 3.67
N ASN A 112 4.77 10.44 3.93
CA ASN A 112 6.18 10.09 3.93
C ASN A 112 6.76 10.36 2.53
N PRO A 113 7.62 11.37 2.36
CA PRO A 113 8.09 11.79 1.04
C PRO A 113 9.11 10.80 0.46
N MET A 114 9.67 9.92 1.29
CA MET A 114 10.62 8.90 0.86
C MET A 114 9.92 7.73 0.14
N ASN A 115 8.62 7.57 0.34
CA ASN A 115 7.82 6.59 -0.37
C ASN A 115 7.22 7.22 -1.64
N LEU A 116 7.41 6.53 -2.78
CA LEU A 116 6.87 6.96 -4.07
C LEU A 116 5.35 7.07 -4.03
N LEU A 117 4.70 6.06 -3.45
CA LEU A 117 3.27 5.99 -3.19
C LEU A 117 3.04 5.75 -1.69
N PRO A 118 1.89 6.17 -1.14
CA PRO A 118 1.43 5.60 0.13
C PRO A 118 1.46 4.08 0.06
N VAL A 119 1.89 3.43 1.15
CA VAL A 119 2.11 1.97 1.15
C VAL A 119 0.79 1.24 0.90
N GLU A 120 -0.31 1.71 1.49
CA GLU A 120 -1.64 1.14 1.28
C GLU A 120 -2.07 1.23 -0.19
N ASP A 121 -1.79 2.36 -0.85
CA ASP A 121 -2.11 2.53 -2.27
C ASP A 121 -1.34 1.53 -3.14
N ALA A 122 -0.04 1.39 -2.89
CA ALA A 122 0.80 0.41 -3.58
C ALA A 122 0.29 -1.03 -3.37
N LEU A 123 -0.03 -1.41 -2.13
CA LEU A 123 -0.49 -2.76 -1.82
C LEU A 123 -1.87 -3.07 -2.41
N PHE A 124 -2.87 -2.20 -2.21
CA PHE A 124 -4.28 -2.55 -2.44
C PHE A 124 -4.89 -1.97 -3.72
N ASN A 125 -4.37 -0.86 -4.24
CA ASN A 125 -4.83 -0.32 -5.52
C ASN A 125 -3.92 -0.70 -6.69
N LYS A 126 -2.64 -0.98 -6.42
CA LYS A 126 -1.66 -1.38 -7.44
C LYS A 126 -1.25 -2.85 -7.37
N HIS A 127 -1.81 -3.62 -6.44
CA HIS A 127 -1.53 -5.05 -6.26
C HIS A 127 -0.03 -5.36 -6.09
N MET A 128 0.76 -4.43 -5.56
CA MET A 128 2.21 -4.63 -5.39
C MET A 128 2.45 -5.46 -4.14
N HIS A 129 2.70 -6.76 -4.30
CA HIS A 129 2.81 -7.68 -3.16
C HIS A 129 4.24 -7.82 -2.59
N PHE A 130 5.26 -7.44 -3.35
CA PHE A 130 6.66 -7.55 -2.94
C PHE A 130 7.31 -6.16 -2.78
N VAL A 131 7.85 -5.89 -1.59
CA VAL A 131 8.54 -4.64 -1.27
C VAL A 131 9.79 -4.90 -0.44
N ASN A 132 10.88 -4.21 -0.79
CA ASN A 132 12.09 -4.17 0.03
C ASN A 132 11.93 -3.11 1.13
N LEU A 133 12.29 -3.42 2.37
CA LEU A 133 12.25 -2.47 3.48
C LEU A 133 13.58 -1.73 3.58
N TYR A 134 13.56 -0.40 3.44
CA TYR A 134 14.75 0.45 3.50
C TYR A 134 14.84 1.18 4.84
N MET A 135 16.08 1.39 5.31
CA MET A 135 16.39 2.14 6.54
C MET A 135 15.52 1.72 7.73
N ILE A 136 15.45 0.41 7.99
CA ILE A 136 14.72 -0.14 9.14
C ILE A 136 15.33 0.49 10.41
N PRO A 137 14.56 1.25 11.20
CA PRO A 137 15.07 1.87 12.42
C PRO A 137 15.60 0.81 13.39
N ASP A 138 16.69 1.13 14.09
CA ASP A 138 17.23 0.24 15.13
C ASP A 138 16.19 0.01 16.23
N GLY A 139 15.62 -1.20 16.27
CA GLY A 139 14.57 -1.57 17.23
C GLY A 139 13.93 -2.91 16.88
N LYS A 140 14.14 -3.89 17.77
CA LYS A 140 13.63 -5.28 17.76
C LYS A 140 12.83 -5.66 16.51
N LEU A 141 13.56 -6.12 15.49
CA LEU A 141 13.04 -7.17 14.61
C LEU A 141 12.57 -8.29 15.55
N ALA A 142 11.26 -8.54 15.56
CA ALA A 142 10.66 -9.62 16.34
C ALA A 142 11.23 -10.97 15.93
#